data_AF-H0HJ31-F1
#
_entry.id   AF-H0HJ31-F1
#
_cell.length_a   1.000
_cell.length_b   1.000
_cell.length_c   1.000
_cell.angle_alpha   90.00
_cell.angle_beta   90.00
_cell.angle_gamma   90.00
#
_symmetry.space_group_name_H-M   'P 1'
#
loop_
_entity.id
_entity.type
_entity.pdbx_description
1 polymer ?
#
loop_
_entity_poly.entity_id
_entity_poly.type
_entity_poly.pdbx_seq_one_letter_code
_entity_poly.pdbx_strand_id
1 'polypeptide(L)'
;MTNDTDRDLVGRVAKGDRAAVRLLFMRHHARVYRFVARQTGSEAMADDIANEVFLELWRQAPRFEGRSEVSTWLLGIARFKALSHLRKKSEAWID
;
A
#
# COMPACT_ATOMS: atom_id res chain seq x y z
N MET A 1 24.43 -7.37 -8.80
CA MET A 1 23.11 -6.78 -8.46
C MET A 1 22.68 -7.43 -7.16
N THR A 2 22.70 -6.72 -6.03
CA THR A 2 22.18 -7.27 -4.78
C THR A 2 20.67 -7.49 -4.95
N ASN A 3 20.21 -8.72 -4.71
CA ASN A 3 18.78 -9.01 -4.70
C ASN A 3 18.23 -8.55 -3.35
N ASP A 4 17.99 -7.24 -3.21
CA ASP A 4 17.51 -6.65 -1.97
C ASP A 4 16.17 -7.29 -1.57
N THR A 5 16.08 -7.69 -0.31
CA THR A 5 14.81 -8.18 0.25
C THR A 5 13.83 -7.01 0.36
N ASP A 6 12.54 -7.31 0.46
CA ASP A 6 11.55 -6.25 0.66
C ASP A 6 11.79 -5.47 1.95
N ARG A 7 12.31 -6.12 3.00
CA ARG A 7 12.69 -5.47 4.25
C ARG A 7 13.83 -4.47 4.04
N ASP A 8 14.86 -4.84 3.28
CA ASP A 8 15.97 -3.94 2.94
C ASP A 8 15.47 -2.71 2.17
N LEU A 9 14.56 -2.93 1.21
CA LEU A 9 13.93 -1.86 0.46
C LEU A 9 13.14 -0.93 1.38
N VAL A 10 12.35 -1.43 2.33
CA VAL A 10 11.64 -0.57 3.30
C VAL A 10 12.63 0.24 4.14
N GLY A 11 13.75 -0.35 4.57
CA GLY A 11 14.81 0.37 5.27
C GLY A 11 15.44 1.49 4.44
N ARG A 12 15.58 1.31 3.12
CA ARG A 12 16.03 2.35 2.19
C ARG A 12 14.97 3.44 2.00
N VAL A 13 13.70 3.07 1.89
CA VAL A 13 12.58 4.03 1.84
C VAL A 13 12.57 4.92 3.07
N ALA A 14 12.80 4.36 4.27
CA ALA A 14 12.87 5.12 5.51
C ALA A 14 13.99 6.18 5.51
N LYS A 15 15.02 6.02 4.67
CA LYS A 15 16.13 6.96 4.47
C LYS A 15 15.90 7.92 3.29
N GLY A 16 14.73 7.91 2.67
CA GLY A 16 14.38 8.77 1.55
C GLY A 16 14.75 8.24 0.16
N ASP A 17 15.03 6.94 0.02
CA ASP A 17 15.34 6.35 -1.28
C ASP A 17 14.09 6.13 -2.14
N ARG A 18 13.89 7.01 -3.12
CA ARG A 18 12.76 6.92 -4.07
C ARG A 18 12.85 5.70 -5.00
N ALA A 19 14.04 5.19 -5.29
CA ALA A 19 14.19 3.99 -6.12
C ALA A 19 13.68 2.74 -5.39
N ALA A 20 13.85 2.68 -4.06
CA ALA A 20 13.33 1.58 -3.25
C ALA A 20 11.80 1.52 -3.25
N VAL A 21 11.10 2.66 -3.24
CA VAL A 21 9.63 2.69 -3.40
C VAL A 21 9.23 2.13 -4.76
N ARG A 22 9.90 2.54 -5.84
CA ARG A 22 9.57 2.04 -7.19
C ARG A 22 9.72 0.52 -7.29
N LEU A 23 10.77 -0.04 -6.68
CA LEU A 23 10.96 -1.49 -6.63
C LEU A 23 9.86 -2.20 -5.83
N LEU A 24 9.49 -1.67 -4.66
CA LEU A 24 8.37 -2.22 -3.87
C LEU A 24 7.04 -2.11 -4.61
N PHE A 25 6.81 -1.00 -5.33
CA PHE A 25 5.66 -0.81 -6.20
C PHE A 25 5.60 -1.89 -7.28
N MET A 26 6.67 -2.06 -8.07
CA MET A 26 6.71 -3.08 -9.12
C MET A 26 6.47 -4.49 -8.60
N ARG A 27 6.99 -4.82 -7.41
CA ARG A 27 6.83 -6.14 -6.78
C ARG A 27 5.42 -6.40 -6.25
N HIS A 28 4.78 -5.39 -5.65
CA HIS A 28 3.57 -5.61 -4.85
C HIS A 28 2.29 -4.99 -5.40
N HIS A 29 2.38 -4.06 -6.35
CA HIS A 29 1.23 -3.29 -6.83
C HIS A 29 0.08 -4.19 -7.29
N ALA A 30 0.37 -5.17 -8.15
CA ALA A 30 -0.67 -6.05 -8.67
C ALA A 30 -1.38 -6.87 -7.57
N ARG A 31 -0.68 -7.22 -6.48
CA ARG A 31 -1.29 -7.92 -5.34
C ARG A 31 -2.17 -6.99 -4.51
N VAL A 32 -1.69 -5.77 -4.25
CA VAL A 32 -2.45 -4.73 -3.52
C VAL A 32 -3.70 -4.34 -4.31
N TYR A 33 -3.56 -4.04 -5.60
CA TYR A 33 -4.66 -3.72 -6.51
C TYR A 33 -5.74 -4.81 -6.47
N ARG A 34 -5.36 -6.08 -6.71
CA ARG A 34 -6.33 -7.19 -6.71
C ARG A 34 -6.97 -7.43 -5.34
N PHE A 35 -6.29 -7.10 -4.25
CA PHE A 35 -6.89 -7.16 -2.92
C PHE A 35 -7.94 -6.07 -2.76
N VAL A 36 -7.63 -4.84 -3.13
CA VAL A 36 -8.57 -3.72 -3.02
C VAL A 36 -9.76 -3.90 -3.96
N ALA A 37 -9.55 -4.29 -5.22
CA ALA A 37 -10.63 -4.49 -6.19
C ALA A 37 -11.69 -5.47 -5.70
N ARG A 38 -11.29 -6.54 -5.00
CA ARG A 38 -12.22 -7.49 -4.37
C ARG A 38 -13.01 -6.88 -3.22
N GLN A 39 -12.41 -5.97 -2.47
CA GLN A 39 -13.05 -5.30 -1.34
C GLN A 39 -14.03 -4.20 -1.79
N THR A 40 -13.68 -3.47 -2.86
CA THR A 40 -14.42 -2.29 -3.30
C THR A 40 -15.43 -2.57 -4.43
N GLY A 41 -15.23 -3.66 -5.18
CA GLY A 41 -16.02 -3.97 -6.37
C GLY A 41 -15.86 -2.93 -7.50
N SER A 42 -14.80 -2.11 -7.47
CA SER A 42 -14.58 -1.02 -8.41
C SER A 42 -13.10 -0.91 -8.76
N GLU A 43 -12.80 -1.00 -10.05
CA GLU A 43 -11.43 -0.90 -10.58
C GLU A 43 -10.85 0.50 -10.38
N ALA A 44 -11.63 1.55 -10.63
CA ALA A 44 -11.19 2.94 -10.43
C ALA A 44 -10.79 3.20 -8.96
N MET A 45 -11.62 2.79 -8.00
CA MET A 45 -11.26 2.91 -6.58
C MET A 45 -10.05 2.04 -6.23
N ALA A 46 -9.91 0.88 -6.87
CA ALA A 46 -8.79 -0.01 -6.61
C ALA A 46 -7.44 0.59 -7.02
N ASP A 47 -7.37 1.24 -8.19
CA ASP A 47 -6.17 1.93 -8.65
C ASP A 47 -5.83 3.11 -7.74
N ASP A 48 -6.80 3.95 -7.38
CA ASP A 48 -6.56 5.10 -6.50
C ASP A 48 -6.03 4.67 -5.13
N ILE A 49 -6.70 3.70 -4.49
CA ILE A 49 -6.30 3.19 -3.18
C ILE A 49 -4.94 2.47 -3.27
N ALA A 50 -4.68 1.69 -4.32
CA ALA A 50 -3.39 1.03 -4.49
C ALA A 50 -2.25 2.05 -4.57
N ASN A 51 -2.43 3.14 -5.30
CA ASN A 51 -1.47 4.24 -5.33
C ASN A 51 -1.30 4.90 -3.95
N GLU A 52 -2.40 5.16 -3.23
CA GLU A 52 -2.34 5.68 -1.87
C GLU A 52 -1.56 4.78 -0.90
N VAL A 53 -1.64 3.46 -1.06
CA VAL A 53 -0.89 2.51 -0.23
C VAL A 53 0.62 2.72 -0.38
N PHE A 54 1.12 2.98 -1.59
CA PHE A 54 2.55 3.24 -1.80
C PHE A 54 2.99 4.65 -1.38
N LEU A 55 2.08 5.62 -1.40
CA LEU A 55 2.31 6.92 -0.74
C LEU A 55 2.40 6.76 0.79
N GLU A 56 1.55 5.91 1.36
CA GLU A 56 1.55 5.63 2.79
C GLU A 56 2.79 4.82 3.21
N LEU A 57 3.24 3.87 2.38
CA LEU A 57 4.52 3.17 2.53
C LEU A 57 5.67 4.17 2.69
N TRP A 58 5.77 5.20 1.84
CA TRP A 58 6.81 6.23 1.95
C TRP A 58 6.75 6.95 3.31
N ARG A 59 5.55 7.32 3.77
CA ARG A 59 5.36 8.04 5.04
C ARG A 59 5.60 7.18 6.26
N GLN A 60 5.25 5.90 6.20
CA GLN A 60 5.27 5.00 7.35
C GLN A 60 6.50 4.09 7.40
N ALA A 61 7.32 4.02 6.34
CA ALA A 61 8.54 3.19 6.32
C ALA A 61 9.45 3.37 7.55
N PRO A 62 9.67 4.58 8.10
CA PRO A 62 10.46 4.75 9.33
C PRO A 62 9.88 4.06 10.57
N ARG A 63 8.57 3.75 10.57
CA ARG A 63 7.86 3.06 11.65
C ARG A 63 7.70 1.55 11.41
N PHE A 64 8.23 1.02 10.31
CA PHE A 64 8.13 -0.41 10.03
C PHE A 64 9.11 -1.18 10.92
N GLU A 65 8.56 -1.89 11.91
CA GLU A 65 9.34 -2.69 12.86
C GLU A 65 9.62 -4.12 12.37
N GLY A 66 9.04 -4.53 11.24
CA GLY A 66 9.26 -5.87 10.70
C GLY A 66 8.67 -7.00 11.54
N ARG A 67 7.59 -6.73 12.29
CA ARG A 67 6.77 -7.75 12.99
C ARG A 67 5.90 -8.60 12.04
N SER A 68 5.91 -8.29 10.75
CA SER A 68 5.25 -9.06 9.69
C SER A 68 6.03 -8.92 8.39
N GLU A 69 5.71 -9.76 7.41
CA GLU A 69 6.17 -9.59 6.02
C GLU A 69 5.71 -8.24 5.46
N VAL A 70 6.53 -7.62 4.62
CA VAL A 70 6.21 -6.33 3.97
C VAL A 70 4.90 -6.44 3.19
N SER A 71 4.66 -7.58 2.52
CA SER A 71 3.42 -7.82 1.81
C SER A 71 2.19 -7.84 2.72
N THR A 72 2.28 -8.43 3.92
CA THR A 72 1.20 -8.42 4.92
C THR A 72 0.93 -7.01 5.42
N TRP A 73 2.00 -6.25 5.70
CA TRP A 73 1.87 -4.87 6.14
C TRP A 73 1.22 -3.97 5.08
N LEU A 74 1.60 -4.09 3.81
CA LEU A 74 0.98 -3.37 2.69
C LEU A 74 -0.52 -3.69 2.56
N LEU A 75 -0.90 -4.98 2.70
CA LEU A 75 -2.32 -5.37 2.68
C LEU A 75 -3.11 -4.83 3.88
N GLY A 76 -2.48 -4.69 5.05
CA GLY A 76 -3.06 -4.02 6.20
C GLY A 76 -3.39 -2.55 5.92
N ILE A 77 -2.45 -1.81 5.32
CA ILE A 77 -2.66 -0.43 4.87
C ILE A 77 -3.81 -0.38 3.84
N ALA A 78 -3.77 -1.26 2.84
CA ALA A 78 -4.78 -1.33 1.78
C ALA A 78 -6.18 -1.56 2.33
N ARG A 79 -6.31 -2.47 3.31
CA ARG A 79 -7.60 -2.74 3.99
C ARG A 79 -8.13 -1.51 4.71
N PHE A 80 -7.27 -0.81 5.47
CA PHE A 80 -7.66 0.40 6.18
C PHE A 80 -8.14 1.50 5.21
N LYS A 81 -7.42 1.72 4.10
CA LYS A 81 -7.79 2.70 3.08
C LYS A 81 -9.10 2.34 2.39
N ALA A 82 -9.27 1.08 1.97
CA ALA A 82 -10.50 0.61 1.33
C ALA A 82 -11.74 0.80 2.23
N LEU A 83 -11.66 0.43 3.50
CA LEU A 83 -12.76 0.66 4.45
C LEU A 83 -13.04 2.16 4.66
N SER A 84 -12.00 2.98 4.73
CA SER A 84 -12.15 4.44 4.88
C SER A 84 -12.86 5.07 3.67
N HIS A 85 -12.52 4.63 2.46
CA HIS A 85 -13.17 5.09 1.22
C HIS A 85 -14.64 4.62 1.13
N LEU A 86 -14.92 3.36 1.44
CA LEU A 86 -16.29 2.83 1.44
C LEU A 86 -17.20 3.54 2.44
N ARG A 87 -16.67 3.89 3.62
CA ARG A 87 -17.42 4.66 4.63
C ARG A 87 -17.76 6.07 4.13
N LYS A 88 -16.79 6.79 3.56
CA LYS A 88 -17.01 8.12 2.96
C LYS A 88 -18.05 8.09 1.85
N LYS A 89 -18.01 7.06 1.00
CA LYS A 89 -19.03 6.87 -0.03
C LYS A 89 -20.39 6.72 0.61
N SER A 90 -20.55 5.85 1.62
CA SER A 90 -21.84 5.68 2.33
C SER A 90 -22.37 6.98 2.93
N GLU A 91 -21.52 7.81 3.53
CA GLU A 91 -21.91 9.10 4.11
C GLU A 91 -22.41 10.08 3.02
N ALA A 92 -21.76 10.10 1.85
CA ALA A 92 -22.16 10.94 0.71
C ALA A 92 -23.46 10.50 -0.01
N TRP A 93 -23.99 9.31 0.26
CA TRP A 93 -25.32 8.88 -0.25
C TRP A 93 -26.47 9.26 0.68
N ILE A 94 -26.17 9.66 1.92
CA ILE A 94 -27.17 9.97 2.97
C ILE A 94 -27.48 11.48 3.01
N ASP A 95 -26.61 12.32 2.44
CA ASP A 95 -26.79 13.75 2.22
C ASP A 95 -27.39 14.02 0.82
#